data_AF-A0A7Y4R3E5-F1
#
_entry.id   AF-A0A7Y4R3E5-F1
#
_cell.length_a   1.000
_cell.length_b   1.000
_cell.length_c   1.000
_cell.angle_alpha   90.00
_cell.angle_beta   90.00
_cell.angle_gamma   90.00
#
_symmetry.space_group_name_H-M   'P 1'
#
loop_
_entity.id
_entity.type
_entity.pdbx_description
1 polymer ?
#
loop_
_entity_poly.entity_id
_entity_poly.type
_entity_poly.pdbx_seq_one_letter_code
_entity_poly.pdbx_strand_id
1 'polypeptide(L)'
;MNKLITSLFTASILLFAFAATAQKGDNLVRITKEGLRHSATVQYNADDHVLQVDSLLIPCSKNSVVKLKNTNREYRVEFFLQKNTSIRHVHDASFRRAWLALPFQSRESAQKFITAFQKISHSHPTNSY
;
A
#
# COMPACT_ATOMS: atom_id res chain seq x y z
N MET A 1 -44.49 27.43 -36.72
CA MET A 1 -45.49 26.75 -35.87
C MET A 1 -44.79 25.53 -35.28
N ASN A 2 -44.11 25.69 -34.14
CA ASN A 2 -44.60 25.45 -32.78
C ASN A 2 -44.75 23.97 -32.40
N LYS A 3 -43.98 23.61 -31.36
CA LYS A 3 -44.15 22.51 -30.39
C LYS A 3 -43.67 21.12 -30.88
N LEU A 4 -42.98 20.30 -30.10
CA LEU A 4 -42.76 20.25 -28.65
C LEU A 4 -41.51 19.38 -28.39
N ILE A 5 -40.55 19.90 -27.63
CA ILE A 5 -39.36 19.18 -27.15
C ILE A 5 -39.82 18.23 -26.05
N THR A 6 -39.61 16.92 -26.19
CA THR A 6 -39.76 15.97 -25.08
C THR A 6 -38.41 15.37 -24.76
N SER A 7 -37.80 15.98 -23.75
CA SER A 7 -36.71 15.47 -22.94
C SER A 7 -37.04 14.07 -22.40
N LEU A 8 -36.14 13.11 -22.63
CA LEU A 8 -35.94 11.98 -21.73
C LEU A 8 -34.46 11.89 -21.40
N PHE A 9 -34.07 12.61 -20.34
CA PHE A 9 -32.87 12.31 -19.58
C PHE A 9 -33.07 10.97 -18.86
N THR A 10 -32.64 9.88 -19.47
CA THR A 10 -32.38 8.64 -18.72
C THR A 10 -31.10 8.83 -17.91
N ALA A 11 -31.27 9.33 -16.69
CA ALA A 11 -30.27 9.30 -15.64
C ALA A 11 -29.96 7.83 -15.33
N SER A 12 -28.94 7.28 -16.00
CA SER A 12 -28.31 6.03 -15.60
C SER A 12 -27.52 6.30 -14.34
N ILE A 13 -28.20 6.23 -13.19
CA ILE A 13 -27.57 6.17 -11.88
C ILE A 13 -26.88 4.81 -11.82
N LEU A 14 -25.61 4.78 -12.24
CA LEU A 14 -24.72 3.67 -11.94
C LEU A 14 -24.46 3.72 -10.42
N LEU A 15 -25.30 3.00 -9.70
CA LEU A 15 -25.13 2.72 -8.29
C LEU A 15 -23.90 1.79 -8.15
N PHE A 16 -22.70 2.38 -8.04
CA PHE A 16 -21.53 1.65 -7.59
C PHE A 16 -21.72 1.33 -6.09
N ALA A 17 -22.43 0.23 -5.82
CA ALA A 17 -22.40 -0.41 -4.53
C ALA A 17 -20.98 -0.92 -4.28
N PHE A 18 -20.21 -0.19 -3.48
CA PHE A 18 -18.97 -0.71 -2.89
C PHE A 18 -19.34 -1.89 -1.99
N ALA A 19 -19.24 -3.10 -2.53
CA ALA A 19 -19.27 -4.32 -1.73
C ALA A 19 -17.94 -4.41 -0.96
N ALA A 20 -17.86 -3.78 0.20
CA ALA A 20 -16.83 -4.06 1.19
C ALA A 20 -17.15 -5.43 1.81
N THR A 21 -16.66 -6.52 1.20
CA THR A 21 -16.62 -7.82 1.86
C THR A 21 -15.56 -7.75 2.96
N ALA A 22 -15.99 -7.41 4.18
CA ALA A 22 -15.17 -7.51 5.38
C ALA A 22 -15.03 -9.00 5.75
N GLN A 23 -13.96 -9.63 5.26
CA GLN A 23 -13.57 -10.96 5.70
C GLN A 23 -12.79 -10.78 7.00
N LYS A 24 -13.35 -11.27 8.11
CA LYS A 24 -12.80 -11.23 9.46
C LYS A 24 -11.43 -11.92 9.49
N GLY A 25 -10.37 -11.12 9.48
CA GLY A 25 -8.97 -11.54 9.50
C GLY A 25 -8.08 -10.31 9.30
N ASP A 26 -7.79 -9.65 10.42
CA ASP A 26 -6.87 -8.52 10.56
C ASP A 26 -7.21 -7.21 9.83
N ASN A 27 -6.75 -6.11 10.43
CA ASN A 27 -6.83 -4.74 9.92
C ASN A 27 -5.96 -4.56 8.66
N LEU A 28 -6.18 -5.37 7.65
CA LEU A 28 -5.54 -5.28 6.36
C LEU A 28 -6.23 -4.16 5.58
N VAL A 29 -5.62 -2.98 5.60
CA VAL A 29 -5.87 -2.00 4.55
C VAL A 29 -5.42 -2.68 3.27
N ARG A 30 -6.37 -3.22 2.51
CA ARG A 30 -6.16 -3.55 1.11
C ARG A 30 -5.77 -2.21 0.50
N ILE A 31 -4.46 -1.96 0.34
CA ILE A 31 -3.97 -0.82 -0.43
C ILE A 31 -4.18 -1.26 -1.88
N THR A 32 -5.46 -1.34 -2.25
CA THR A 32 -5.92 -1.59 -3.59
C THR A 32 -5.24 -0.55 -4.46
N LYS A 33 -4.48 -1.01 -5.46
CA LYS A 33 -4.15 -0.46 -6.80
C LYS A 33 -4.04 1.06 -7.05
N GLU A 34 -4.74 1.90 -6.31
CA GLU A 34 -4.96 3.34 -6.50
C GLU A 34 -3.83 4.22 -5.93
N GLY A 35 -2.94 3.65 -5.11
CA GLY A 35 -1.88 4.43 -4.47
C GLY A 35 -0.57 4.45 -5.23
N LEU A 36 -0.13 3.28 -5.70
CA LEU A 36 1.16 3.12 -6.38
C LEU A 36 1.06 3.59 -7.83
N ARG A 37 2.16 4.15 -8.35
CA ARG A 37 2.21 4.59 -9.76
C ARG A 37 2.07 3.45 -10.76
N HIS A 38 2.39 2.24 -10.36
CA HIS A 38 2.15 1.02 -11.12
C HIS A 38 1.18 0.11 -10.38
N SER A 39 0.52 -0.78 -11.11
CA SER A 39 -0.30 -1.85 -10.54
C SER A 39 0.60 -2.85 -9.83
N ALA A 40 0.84 -2.63 -8.53
CA ALA A 40 1.58 -3.55 -7.67
C ALA A 40 0.61 -4.37 -6.81
N THR A 41 0.97 -5.62 -6.53
CA THR A 41 0.25 -6.48 -5.59
C THR A 41 0.82 -6.24 -4.20
N VAL A 42 -0.01 -5.78 -3.25
CA VAL A 42 0.40 -5.54 -1.87
C VAL A 42 -0.35 -6.50 -0.95
N GLN A 43 0.40 -7.29 -0.18
CA GLN A 43 -0.13 -8.26 0.79
C GLN A 43 0.67 -8.15 2.09
N TYR A 44 0.02 -8.29 3.23
CA TYR A 44 0.71 -8.33 4.52
C TYR A 44 0.50 -9.72 5.13
N ASN A 45 1.62 -10.37 5.48
CA ASN A 45 1.63 -11.59 6.25
C ASN A 45 1.80 -11.22 7.73
N ALA A 46 0.76 -11.48 8.53
CA ALA A 46 0.75 -11.20 9.95
C ALA A 46 1.67 -12.13 10.75
N ASP A 47 1.80 -13.41 10.34
CA ASP A 47 2.60 -14.40 11.05
C ASP A 47 4.10 -14.09 10.94
N ASP A 48 4.55 -13.67 9.76
CA ASP A 48 5.95 -13.35 9.49
C ASP A 48 6.28 -11.86 9.70
N HIS A 49 5.28 -11.02 9.96
CA HIS A 49 5.40 -9.56 9.99
C HIS A 49 6.09 -8.98 8.74
N VAL A 50 5.65 -9.41 7.57
CA VAL A 50 6.23 -9.01 6.29
C VAL A 50 5.17 -8.39 5.40
N LEU A 51 5.46 -7.21 4.87
CA LEU A 51 4.73 -6.63 3.76
C LEU A 51 5.35 -7.10 2.44
N GLN A 52 4.59 -7.85 1.67
CA GLN A 52 4.94 -8.21 0.31
C GLN A 52 4.42 -7.14 -0.67
N VAL A 53 5.32 -6.63 -1.51
CA VAL A 53 5.00 -5.76 -2.65
C VAL A 53 5.57 -6.42 -3.90
N ASP A 54 4.70 -6.93 -4.75
CA ASP A 54 5.03 -7.81 -5.86
C ASP A 54 5.88 -9.01 -5.40
N SER A 55 7.15 -9.07 -5.80
CA SER A 55 8.10 -10.11 -5.39
C SER A 55 9.06 -9.66 -4.29
N LEU A 56 8.87 -8.48 -3.71
CA LEU A 56 9.70 -7.93 -2.64
C LEU A 56 9.04 -8.16 -1.28
N LEU A 57 9.81 -8.66 -0.33
CA LEU A 57 9.42 -8.91 1.04
C LEU A 57 10.07 -7.85 1.93
N ILE A 58 9.24 -6.98 2.51
CA ILE A 58 9.66 -5.84 3.35
C ILE A 58 9.30 -6.16 4.80
N PRO A 59 10.29 -6.36 5.70
CA PRO A 59 10.02 -6.55 7.12
C PRO A 59 9.29 -5.35 7.74
N CYS A 60 8.17 -5.62 8.40
CA CYS A 60 7.42 -4.66 9.20
C CYS A 60 7.94 -4.72 10.64
N SER A 61 8.95 -3.92 10.93
CA SER A 61 9.60 -3.91 12.25
C SER A 61 9.87 -2.49 12.71
N LYS A 62 10.11 -2.31 14.01
CA LYS A 62 10.59 -1.04 14.58
C LYS A 62 11.94 -0.56 14.00
N ASN A 63 12.69 -1.45 13.36
CA ASN A 63 13.97 -1.12 12.71
C ASN A 63 13.79 -0.70 11.24
N SER A 64 12.55 -0.68 10.74
CA SER A 64 12.21 -0.24 9.39
C SER A 64 11.76 1.23 9.45
N VAL A 65 12.66 2.14 9.08
CA VAL A 65 12.34 3.57 9.02
C VAL A 65 11.71 3.87 7.66
N VAL A 66 10.54 4.51 7.67
CA VAL A 66 9.83 4.95 6.45
C VAL A 66 9.76 6.46 6.38
N LYS A 67 10.03 7.02 5.19
CA LYS A 67 9.96 8.46 4.93
C LYS A 67 9.19 8.74 3.65
N LEU A 68 8.33 9.75 3.69
CA LEU A 68 7.76 10.33 2.49
C LEU A 68 8.78 11.27 1.85
N LYS A 69 8.99 11.13 0.54
CA LYS A 69 9.81 12.05 -0.25
C LYS A 69 9.04 12.54 -1.46
N ASN A 70 9.25 13.80 -1.81
CA ASN A 70 8.79 14.39 -3.06
C ASN A 70 10.02 14.78 -3.87
N THR A 71 10.20 14.18 -5.04
CA THR A 71 11.31 14.51 -5.93
C THR A 71 10.76 14.56 -7.35
N ASN A 72 11.04 15.64 -8.08
CA ASN A 72 10.62 15.81 -9.48
C ASN A 72 9.12 15.56 -9.72
N ARG A 73 8.26 16.08 -8.82
CA ARG A 73 6.79 15.90 -8.84
C ARG A 73 6.33 14.44 -8.67
N GLU A 74 7.17 13.59 -8.10
CA GLU A 74 6.83 12.21 -7.75
C GLU A 74 6.87 12.02 -6.24
N TYR A 75 5.78 11.47 -5.70
CA TYR A 75 5.72 11.06 -4.31
C TYR A 75 6.29 9.66 -4.19
N ARG A 76 7.22 9.46 -3.25
CA ARG A 76 7.83 8.16 -3.00
C ARG A 76 7.84 7.87 -1.50
N VAL A 77 7.61 6.62 -1.13
CA VAL A 77 7.86 6.13 0.22
C VAL A 77 9.20 5.41 0.20
N GLU A 78 10.19 5.96 0.90
CA GLU A 78 11.51 5.38 1.05
C GLU A 78 11.57 4.57 2.35
N PHE A 79 12.01 3.32 2.23
CA PHE A 79 12.27 2.40 3.33
C PHE A 79 13.77 2.36 3.60
N PHE A 80 14.14 2.47 4.86
CA PHE A 80 15.51 2.33 5.36
C PHE A 80 15.53 1.29 6.47
N LEU A 81 16.11 0.14 6.18
CA LEU A 81 16.12 -1.01 7.06
C LEU A 81 17.43 -1.04 7.86
N GLN A 82 17.31 -1.24 9.17
CA GLN A 82 18.43 -1.21 10.11
C GLN A 82 18.55 -2.54 10.87
N LYS A 83 19.68 -2.76 11.56
CA LYS A 83 19.88 -3.86 12.52
C LYS A 83 19.43 -5.23 12.00
N ASN A 84 20.15 -5.77 11.02
CA ASN A 84 19.90 -7.09 10.43
C ASN A 84 18.54 -7.26 9.72
N THR A 85 17.78 -6.19 9.50
CA THR A 85 16.61 -6.23 8.62
C THR A 85 17.02 -5.94 7.18
N SER A 86 16.38 -6.63 6.23
CA SER A 86 16.63 -6.42 4.80
C SER A 86 15.38 -6.75 3.99
N ILE A 87 15.19 -6.01 2.89
CA ILE A 87 14.25 -6.38 1.85
C ILE A 87 14.79 -7.64 1.18
N ARG A 88 13.95 -8.66 1.08
CA ARG A 88 14.24 -9.93 0.41
C ARG A 88 13.40 -10.06 -0.86
N HIS A 89 13.76 -10.99 -1.71
CA HIS A 89 12.97 -11.34 -2.89
C HIS A 89 12.35 -12.73 -2.71
N VAL A 90 11.11 -12.93 -3.14
CA VAL A 90 10.38 -14.20 -2.96
C VAL A 90 11.10 -15.39 -3.63
N HIS A 91 11.72 -15.14 -4.78
CA HIS A 91 12.39 -16.18 -5.58
C HIS A 91 13.92 -16.12 -5.56
N ASP A 92 14.52 -15.17 -4.82
CA ASP A 92 15.97 -15.04 -4.75
C ASP A 92 16.42 -14.88 -3.30
N ALA A 93 16.95 -15.98 -2.75
CA ALA A 93 17.42 -16.05 -1.38
C ALA A 93 18.71 -15.24 -1.15
N SER A 94 19.47 -14.91 -2.21
CA SER A 94 20.68 -14.09 -2.14
C SER A 94 20.38 -12.59 -2.14
N PHE A 95 19.22 -12.19 -2.67
CA PHE A 95 18.80 -10.80 -2.73
C PHE A 95 18.62 -10.21 -1.33
N ARG A 96 19.38 -9.16 -1.03
CA ARG A 96 19.29 -8.38 0.22
C ARG A 96 19.47 -6.91 -0.09
N ARG A 97 18.51 -6.07 0.31
CA ARG A 97 18.65 -4.61 0.24
C ARG A 97 18.27 -3.96 1.55
N ALA A 98 19.02 -2.94 1.96
CA ALA A 98 18.68 -2.10 3.12
C ALA A 98 17.79 -0.91 2.73
N TRP A 99 17.57 -0.68 1.43
CA TRP A 99 16.82 0.47 0.92
C TRP A 99 15.90 0.09 -0.24
N LEU A 100 14.70 0.68 -0.24
CA LEU A 100 13.70 0.58 -1.31
C LEU A 100 12.91 1.89 -1.38
N ALA A 101 12.54 2.30 -2.59
CA ALA A 101 11.62 3.41 -2.80
C ALA A 101 10.42 2.94 -3.62
N LEU A 102 9.21 3.14 -3.09
CA LEU A 102 7.96 2.83 -3.78
C LEU A 102 7.32 4.13 -4.28
N PRO A 103 7.05 4.28 -5.60
CA PRO A 103 6.45 5.47 -6.15
C PRO A 103 4.92 5.46 -6.02
N PHE A 104 4.34 6.60 -5.66
CA PHE A 104 2.91 6.82 -5.44
C PHE A 104 2.36 7.92 -6.34
N GLN A 105 1.07 7.79 -6.69
CA GLN A 105 0.37 8.74 -7.55
C GLN A 105 0.12 10.08 -6.86
N SER A 106 -0.07 10.06 -5.53
CA SER A 106 -0.39 11.24 -4.74
C SER A 106 0.29 11.21 -3.38
N ARG A 107 0.43 12.39 -2.77
CA ARG A 107 0.92 12.55 -1.40
C ARG A 107 0.02 11.83 -0.40
N GLU A 108 -1.29 11.92 -0.60
CA GLU A 108 -2.30 11.36 0.29
C GLU A 108 -2.21 9.83 0.33
N SER A 109 -2.10 9.17 -0.83
CA SER A 109 -1.95 7.72 -0.89
C SER A 109 -0.65 7.26 -0.25
N ALA A 110 0.45 7.98 -0.46
CA ALA A 110 1.73 7.70 0.18
C ALA A 110 1.65 7.87 1.72
N GLN A 111 0.94 8.89 2.20
CA GLN A 111 0.77 9.12 3.64
C GLN A 111 -0.11 8.06 4.29
N LYS A 112 -1.23 7.68 3.65
CA LYS A 112 -2.09 6.58 4.11
C LYS A 112 -1.31 5.27 4.22
N PHE A 113 -0.48 5.00 3.21
CA PHE A 113 0.43 3.85 3.21
C PHE A 113 1.39 3.88 4.41
N ILE A 114 2.08 5.01 4.64
CA ILE A 114 3.03 5.16 5.76
C ILE A 114 2.32 4.94 7.10
N THR A 115 1.14 5.53 7.29
CA THR A 115 0.38 5.38 8.54
C THR A 115 -0.03 3.93 8.78
N ALA A 116 -0.49 3.22 7.73
CA ALA A 116 -0.81 1.80 7.83
C ALA A 116 0.44 0.96 8.16
N PHE A 117 1.56 1.21 7.46
CA PHE A 117 2.83 0.53 7.71
C PHE A 117 3.38 0.77 9.12
N GLN A 118 3.29 2.00 9.62
CA GLN A 118 3.72 2.31 10.98
C GLN A 118 2.83 1.63 12.02
N LYS A 119 1.52 1.56 11.80
CA LYS A 119 0.61 0.86 12.72
C LYS A 119 1.01 -0.60 12.90
N ILE A 120 1.26 -1.31 11.81
CA ILE A 120 1.68 -2.74 11.85
C ILE A 120 3.11 -2.91 12.40
N SER A 121 4.02 -1.96 12.14
CA SER A 121 5.42 -2.05 12.59
C SER A 121 5.62 -1.72 14.08
N HIS A 122 4.69 -0.98 14.69
CA HIS A 122 4.74 -0.60 16.11
C HIS A 122 3.78 -1.41 16.98
N SER A 123 2.81 -2.11 16.40
CA SER A 123 1.86 -2.95 17.16
C SER A 123 2.48 -4.23 17.73
N HIS A 124 3.74 -4.53 17.43
CA HIS A 124 4.42 -5.71 17.97
C HIS A 124 5.66 -5.34 18.79
N PRO A 125 5.71 -5.66 20.11
CA PRO A 125 6.96 -5.75 20.83
C PRO A 125 7.75 -6.93 20.25
N THR A 126 8.99 -6.66 19.84
CA THR A 126 9.95 -7.67 19.40
C THR A 126 10.14 -8.70 20.51
N ASN A 127 9.67 -9.93 20.31
CA ASN A 127 10.28 -11.07 21.00
C ASN A 127 11.65 -11.28 20.35
N SER A 128 12.68 -10.87 21.08
CA SER A 128 14.07 -11.18 20.79
C SER A 128 14.24 -12.69 20.94
N TYR A 129 14.58 -13.38 19.85
CA TYR A 129 15.27 -14.67 19.93
C TYR A 129 16.77 -14.41 20.04
#